data_AF-A0A0F7FHA1-F1
#
_entry.id   AF-A0A0F7FHA1-F1
#
_cell.length_a   1.000
_cell.length_b   1.000
_cell.length_c   1.000
_cell.angle_alpha   90.00
_cell.angle_beta   90.00
_cell.angle_gamma   90.00
#
_symmetry.space_group_name_H-M   'P 1'
#
loop_
_entity.id
_entity.type
_entity.pdbx_description
1 polymer ?
#
loop_
_entity_poly.entity_id
_entity_poly.type
_entity_poly.pdbx_seq_one_letter_code
_entity_poly.pdbx_strand_id
1 'polypeptide(L)'
;MNPRGIILFLAGFFLGILASLLLAPFLSTQLQQSGSRLSTPIVYPTRSTVTPETPLASPALTVSKASSTLPTSALIEGQRNMSYIVYMSLSVQDVKSTVQSITVIAAKLGGYVSSTDFSEESGQRASVTIKVPAQIYKEAVKEISSLGRLDKLQENAIDVTDQWVDLNARLRNLKAEEDRLL
;
A
#
# COMPACT_ATOMS: atom_id res chain seq x y z
N MET A 1 18.68 -35.60 -32.95
CA MET A 1 17.89 -36.83 -32.75
C MET A 1 17.89 -37.16 -31.27
N ASN A 2 16.75 -36.83 -30.65
CA ASN A 2 16.17 -37.07 -29.31
C ASN A 2 17.05 -37.37 -28.06
N PRO A 3 16.85 -36.59 -26.97
CA PRO A 3 17.39 -36.83 -25.62
C PRO A 3 16.46 -37.73 -24.77
N ARG A 4 17.02 -38.62 -23.94
CA ARG A 4 16.24 -39.38 -22.94
C ARG A 4 17.05 -39.71 -21.68
N GLY A 5 16.50 -39.30 -20.55
CA GLY A 5 16.52 -40.06 -19.29
C GLY A 5 17.08 -39.29 -18.10
N ILE A 6 16.59 -39.41 -16.86
CA ILE A 6 15.52 -40.22 -16.24
C ILE A 6 15.24 -39.50 -14.91
N ILE A 7 13.98 -39.22 -14.59
CA ILE A 7 13.52 -38.76 -13.27
C ILE A 7 13.37 -40.01 -12.40
N LEU A 8 14.04 -40.06 -11.25
CA LEU A 8 13.98 -41.18 -10.31
C LEU A 8 13.09 -40.78 -9.12
N PHE A 9 11.83 -41.22 -9.18
CA PHE A 9 10.89 -41.23 -8.05
C PHE A 9 11.35 -42.29 -7.04
N LEU A 10 11.60 -41.89 -5.80
CA LEU A 10 11.76 -42.81 -4.68
C LEU A 10 10.46 -42.82 -3.88
N ALA A 11 9.69 -43.88 -4.10
CA ALA A 11 8.50 -44.25 -3.34
C ALA A 11 8.90 -44.85 -1.98
N GLY A 12 8.10 -44.57 -0.95
CA GLY A 12 8.03 -45.41 0.24
C GLY A 12 7.82 -44.67 1.55
N PHE A 13 6.57 -44.44 1.95
CA PHE A 13 6.00 -45.09 3.16
C PHE A 13 4.49 -44.83 3.24
N PHE A 14 3.72 -45.86 2.91
CA PHE A 14 2.30 -45.99 3.21
C PHE A 14 2.22 -46.73 4.55
N LEU A 15 1.63 -46.15 5.61
CA LEU A 15 0.89 -46.94 6.61
C LEU A 15 0.00 -46.07 7.51
N GLY A 16 -1.31 -46.23 7.29
CA GLY A 16 -2.47 -46.07 8.18
C GLY A 16 -2.41 -45.17 9.42
N ILE A 17 -3.32 -44.20 9.46
CA ILE A 17 -4.43 -44.20 10.43
C ILE A 17 -5.70 -43.78 9.69
N LEU A 18 -6.54 -44.79 9.48
CA LEU A 18 -7.95 -44.71 9.14
C LEU A 18 -8.73 -44.64 10.46
N ALA A 19 -9.84 -43.89 10.48
CA ALA A 19 -10.85 -43.76 11.54
C ALA A 19 -10.71 -42.53 12.48
N SER A 20 -11.45 -41.47 12.20
CA SER A 20 -12.75 -41.33 12.84
C SER A 20 -13.61 -40.27 12.16
N LEU A 21 -14.83 -40.70 11.88
CA LEU A 21 -15.96 -40.04 11.27
C LEU A 21 -16.61 -39.13 12.34
N LEU A 22 -16.72 -37.81 12.11
CA LEU A 22 -17.62 -36.98 12.90
C LEU A 22 -18.48 -36.11 11.98
N LEU A 23 -19.74 -36.50 11.96
CA LEU A 23 -20.85 -36.00 11.18
C LEU A 23 -21.44 -34.78 11.90
N ALA A 24 -21.44 -33.60 11.27
CA ALA A 24 -22.35 -32.51 11.63
C ALA A 24 -22.57 -31.56 10.44
N PRO A 25 -23.82 -31.31 10.01
CA PRO A 25 -24.15 -30.40 8.93
C PRO A 25 -24.25 -28.97 9.48
N PHE A 26 -23.35 -28.07 9.08
CA PHE A 26 -23.50 -26.65 9.45
C PHE A 26 -24.41 -25.95 8.44
N LEU A 27 -25.71 -26.19 8.67
CA LEU A 27 -26.82 -25.62 7.94
C LEU A 27 -26.84 -24.10 8.12
N SER A 28 -26.93 -23.44 6.97
CA SER A 28 -26.89 -22.01 6.73
C SER A 28 -28.06 -21.28 7.40
N THR A 29 -27.80 -20.53 8.46
CA THR A 29 -28.66 -19.46 9.02
C THR A 29 -27.81 -18.78 10.10
N GLN A 30 -27.53 -17.48 10.14
CA GLN A 30 -28.36 -16.31 9.86
C GLN A 30 -27.48 -15.04 9.91
N LEU A 31 -28.07 -13.94 9.43
CA LEU A 31 -27.80 -12.52 9.74
C LEU A 31 -26.51 -11.91 9.19
N GLN A 32 -26.66 -11.15 8.09
CA GLN A 32 -26.36 -9.73 8.21
C GLN A 32 -27.31 -8.91 7.33
N GLN A 33 -28.15 -8.15 8.00
CA GLN A 33 -29.01 -7.11 7.46
C GLN A 33 -28.23 -6.22 6.49
N SER A 34 -28.59 -6.24 5.22
CA SER A 34 -28.28 -5.14 4.30
C SER A 34 -29.27 -4.02 4.62
N GLY A 35 -28.90 -3.19 5.59
CA GLY A 35 -29.52 -1.89 5.79
C GLY A 35 -29.31 -1.06 4.53
N SER A 36 -30.36 -0.95 3.73
CA SER A 36 -30.51 0.02 2.65
C SER A 36 -30.27 1.43 3.19
N ARG A 37 -29.02 1.89 3.11
CA ARG A 37 -28.68 3.30 3.24
C ARG A 37 -29.16 4.02 1.98
N LEU A 38 -30.40 4.48 2.02
CA LEU A 38 -30.91 5.47 1.09
C LEU A 38 -30.15 6.78 1.33
N SER A 39 -29.45 7.18 0.28
CA SER A 39 -28.82 8.47 0.03
C SER A 39 -29.56 9.63 0.67
N THR A 40 -28.89 10.36 1.55
CA THR A 40 -29.25 11.77 1.79
C THR A 40 -28.43 12.64 0.83
N PRO A 41 -29.06 13.47 -0.01
CA PRO A 41 -28.34 14.48 -0.76
C PRO A 41 -27.77 15.50 0.23
N ILE A 42 -26.48 15.81 0.12
CA ILE A 42 -25.89 16.97 0.79
C ILE A 42 -26.55 18.22 0.21
N VAL A 43 -27.39 18.87 1.00
CA VAL A 43 -27.88 20.23 0.75
C VAL A 43 -26.71 21.17 1.02
N TYR A 44 -26.14 21.77 -0.02
CA TYR A 44 -25.25 22.91 0.14
C TYR A 44 -26.10 24.13 0.53
N PRO A 45 -25.81 24.83 1.65
CA PRO A 45 -26.45 26.11 1.89
C PRO A 45 -26.00 27.09 0.80
N THR A 46 -26.95 27.48 -0.05
CA THR A 46 -26.78 28.60 -0.98
C THR A 46 -26.47 29.86 -0.17
N ARG A 47 -25.32 30.45 -0.47
CA ARG A 47 -24.87 31.75 0.03
C ARG A 47 -25.93 32.82 -0.23
N SER A 48 -26.57 33.32 0.83
CA SER A 48 -27.43 34.50 0.75
C SER A 48 -26.63 35.69 0.22
N THR A 49 -27.25 36.35 -0.73
CA THR A 49 -26.86 37.57 -1.41
C THR A 49 -26.65 38.72 -0.44
N VAL A 50 -25.65 39.52 -0.77
CA VAL A 50 -25.23 40.77 -0.14
C VAL A 50 -26.30 41.84 -0.31
N THR A 51 -26.67 42.53 0.77
CA THR A 51 -27.29 43.86 0.75
C THR A 51 -26.26 44.85 1.30
N PRO A 52 -25.91 45.94 0.59
CA PRO A 52 -24.98 46.94 1.10
C PRO A 52 -25.74 48.05 1.81
N GLU A 53 -25.42 48.32 3.08
CA GLU A 53 -25.66 49.63 3.69
C GLU A 53 -24.44 50.03 4.53
N THR A 54 -24.09 51.31 4.45
CA THR A 54 -22.94 51.97 5.08
C THR A 54 -23.33 53.45 5.21
N PRO A 55 -22.83 54.27 6.18
CA PRO A 55 -22.33 54.03 7.53
C PRO A 55 -22.95 55.00 8.58
N LEU A 56 -22.62 54.87 9.88
CA LEU A 56 -22.37 56.00 10.81
C LEU A 56 -21.58 55.54 12.07
N ALA A 57 -20.63 56.39 12.49
CA ALA A 57 -19.46 56.27 13.37
C ALA A 57 -19.68 55.80 14.85
N SER A 58 -18.86 54.91 15.47
CA SER A 58 -17.55 55.04 16.19
C SER A 58 -17.68 55.31 17.73
N PRO A 59 -16.71 54.99 18.65
CA PRO A 59 -15.32 54.52 18.49
C PRO A 59 -14.83 53.37 19.43
N ALA A 60 -13.71 52.75 18.99
CA ALA A 60 -12.57 52.16 19.71
C ALA A 60 -12.71 51.54 21.12
N LEU A 61 -12.46 50.22 21.22
CA LEU A 61 -11.40 49.66 22.09
C LEU A 61 -10.75 48.42 21.44
N THR A 62 -9.43 48.47 21.41
CA THR A 62 -8.40 47.55 20.97
C THR A 62 -8.64 46.05 21.24
N VAL A 63 -8.52 45.22 20.20
CA VAL A 63 -7.79 43.94 20.30
C VAL A 63 -6.83 43.86 19.13
N SER A 64 -5.57 44.10 19.44
CA SER A 64 -4.44 43.81 18.58
C SER A 64 -4.40 42.31 18.32
N LYS A 65 -4.59 41.89 17.06
CA LYS A 65 -4.12 40.59 16.59
C LYS A 65 -3.39 40.79 15.27
N ALA A 66 -2.22 41.41 15.37
CA ALA A 66 -1.14 41.04 14.48
C ALA A 66 -0.81 39.57 14.77
N SER A 67 -1.03 38.68 13.80
CA SER A 67 0.04 37.82 13.26
C SER A 67 -0.50 36.73 12.33
N SER A 68 0.23 36.63 11.22
CA SER A 68 0.35 35.54 10.26
C SER A 68 -0.85 35.18 9.38
N THR A 69 -1.06 35.98 8.34
CA THR A 69 -1.19 35.37 7.01
C THR A 69 0.24 35.12 6.51
N LEU A 70 0.86 34.04 7.01
CA LEU A 70 1.92 33.41 6.25
C LEU A 70 1.23 32.85 4.99
N PRO A 71 1.80 32.98 3.79
CA PRO A 71 1.34 32.20 2.65
C PRO A 71 1.58 30.73 2.99
N THR A 72 0.57 30.06 3.53
CA THR A 72 0.58 28.61 3.81
C THR A 72 0.92 27.82 2.54
N SER A 73 0.74 28.40 1.35
CA SER A 73 1.10 27.78 0.08
C SER A 73 2.61 27.72 -0.21
N ALA A 74 3.46 28.50 0.46
CA ALA A 74 4.91 28.54 0.21
C ALA A 74 5.74 27.65 1.15
N LEU A 75 5.15 27.11 2.22
CA LEU A 75 5.80 26.17 3.15
C LEU A 75 5.48 24.69 2.85
N ILE A 76 4.62 24.40 1.87
CA ILE A 76 4.21 23.02 1.49
C ILE A 76 5.20 22.38 0.49
N GLU A 77 6.34 23.02 0.21
CA GLU A 77 7.51 22.34 -0.37
C GLU A 77 8.38 21.63 0.70
N GLY A 78 7.93 21.60 1.95
CA GLY A 78 8.56 20.83 3.03
C GLY A 78 8.23 19.35 2.93
N GLN A 79 9.20 18.55 2.47
CA GLN A 79 9.29 17.09 2.60
C GLN A 79 7.95 16.34 2.57
N ARG A 80 7.37 16.20 1.38
CA ARG A 80 6.28 15.24 1.18
C ARG A 80 6.84 13.82 1.26
N ASN A 81 6.25 13.00 2.11
CA ASN A 81 6.60 11.58 2.20
C ASN A 81 5.64 10.78 1.34
N MET A 82 6.11 10.28 0.20
CA MET A 82 5.29 9.52 -0.75
C MET A 82 5.57 8.02 -0.64
N SER A 83 4.51 7.22 -0.68
CA SER A 83 4.55 5.77 -0.81
C SER A 83 3.98 5.36 -2.17
N TYR A 84 4.61 4.38 -2.83
CA TYR A 84 4.20 3.89 -4.14
C TYR A 84 3.81 2.42 -4.07
N ILE A 85 2.65 2.08 -4.62
CA ILE A 85 2.18 0.70 -4.78
C ILE A 85 2.07 0.43 -6.28
N VAL A 86 2.85 -0.53 -6.76
CA VAL A 86 2.89 -0.91 -8.18
C VAL A 86 2.44 -2.36 -8.33
N TYR A 87 1.44 -2.57 -9.18
CA TYR A 87 1.01 -3.89 -9.62
C TYR A 87 1.43 -4.09 -11.06
N MET A 88 2.14 -5.18 -11.34
CA MET A 88 2.68 -5.48 -12.66
C MET A 88 2.46 -6.93 -13.01
N SER A 89 2.09 -7.20 -14.26
CA SER A 89 1.96 -8.55 -14.82
C SER A 89 2.91 -8.69 -16.00
N LEU A 90 3.76 -9.71 -15.96
CA LEU A 90 4.77 -9.99 -16.99
C LEU A 90 4.59 -11.39 -17.54
N SER A 91 4.64 -11.50 -18.86
CA SER A 91 4.82 -12.76 -19.56
C SER A 91 6.32 -13.02 -19.77
N VAL A 92 6.81 -14.14 -19.25
CA VAL A 92 8.22 -14.55 -19.30
C VAL A 92 8.39 -15.97 -19.81
N GLN A 93 9.58 -16.30 -20.31
CA GLN A 93 9.91 -17.63 -20.81
C GLN A 93 10.18 -18.63 -19.68
N ASP A 94 10.93 -18.21 -18.65
CA ASP A 94 11.25 -19.02 -17.47
C ASP A 94 10.86 -18.25 -16.21
N VAL A 95 9.83 -18.73 -15.53
CA VAL A 95 9.30 -18.09 -14.32
C VAL A 95 10.31 -18.16 -13.17
N LYS A 96 10.97 -19.30 -12.99
CA LYS A 96 11.89 -19.53 -11.86
C LYS A 96 13.14 -18.65 -11.99
N SER A 97 13.72 -18.57 -13.19
CA SER A 97 14.85 -17.69 -13.47
C SER A 97 14.49 -16.21 -13.29
N THR A 98 13.30 -15.81 -13.72
CA THR A 98 12.80 -14.45 -13.56
C THR A 98 12.66 -14.07 -12.09
N VAL A 99 12.08 -14.94 -11.26
CA VAL A 99 11.92 -14.70 -9.80
C VAL A 99 13.28 -14.51 -9.11
N GLN A 100 14.28 -15.30 -9.48
CA GLN A 100 15.65 -15.12 -8.97
C GLN A 100 16.24 -13.77 -9.41
N SER A 101 16.06 -13.40 -10.68
CA SER A 101 16.51 -12.11 -11.22
C SER A 101 15.85 -10.92 -10.50
N ILE A 102 14.54 -11.00 -10.24
CA ILE A 102 13.80 -10.00 -9.45
C ILE A 102 14.38 -9.88 -8.04
N THR A 103 14.71 -11.01 -7.41
CA THR A 103 15.31 -11.03 -6.07
C THR A 103 16.66 -10.30 -6.05
N VAL A 104 17.51 -10.55 -7.05
CA VAL A 104 18.80 -9.87 -7.20
C VAL A 104 18.64 -8.37 -7.45
N ILE A 105 17.70 -7.98 -8.33
CA ILE A 105 17.40 -6.57 -8.61
C ILE A 105 16.92 -5.86 -7.34
N ALA A 106 15.99 -6.47 -6.59
CA ALA A 106 15.49 -5.91 -5.34
C ALA A 106 16.62 -5.66 -4.33
N ALA A 107 17.52 -6.63 -4.15
CA ALA A 107 18.68 -6.51 -3.27
C ALA A 107 19.68 -5.43 -3.74
N LYS A 108 19.96 -5.37 -5.05
CA LYS A 108 20.85 -4.34 -5.66
C LYS A 108 20.34 -2.93 -5.39
N LEU A 109 19.02 -2.76 -5.42
CA LEU A 109 18.34 -1.49 -5.18
C LEU A 109 18.12 -1.23 -3.67
N GLY A 110 18.75 -1.97 -2.76
CA GLY A 110 18.58 -1.74 -1.31
C GLY A 110 17.16 -2.03 -0.80
N GLY A 111 16.40 -2.81 -1.58
CA GLY A 111 15.12 -3.38 -1.20
C GLY A 111 15.25 -4.84 -0.77
N TYR A 112 14.10 -5.46 -0.54
CA TYR A 112 14.01 -6.86 -0.17
C TYR A 112 12.72 -7.50 -0.68
N VAL A 113 12.72 -8.82 -0.80
CA VAL A 113 11.53 -9.60 -1.16
C VAL A 113 10.70 -9.83 0.11
N SER A 114 9.44 -9.39 0.08
CA SER A 114 8.49 -9.52 1.19
C SER A 114 7.67 -10.81 1.10
N SER A 115 7.34 -11.27 -0.11
CA SER A 115 6.66 -12.54 -0.33
C SER A 115 6.97 -13.10 -1.71
N THR A 116 6.98 -14.42 -1.83
CA THR A 116 7.08 -15.14 -3.09
C THR A 116 6.15 -16.33 -3.04
N ASP A 117 5.19 -16.38 -3.95
CA ASP A 117 4.24 -17.46 -4.11
C ASP A 117 4.44 -18.07 -5.50
N PHE A 118 4.59 -19.38 -5.58
CA PHE A 118 4.83 -20.09 -6.83
C PHE A 118 3.78 -21.20 -7.02
N SER A 119 3.26 -21.32 -8.23
CA SER A 119 2.25 -22.31 -8.59
C SER A 119 2.57 -22.92 -9.95
N GLU A 120 2.42 -24.24 -10.06
CA GLU A 120 2.61 -24.99 -11.31
C GLU A 120 1.35 -25.73 -11.78
N GLU A 121 0.26 -25.68 -11.01
CA GLU A 121 -0.92 -26.53 -11.18
C GLU A 121 -1.63 -26.30 -12.54
N SER A 122 -1.66 -25.06 -13.01
CA SER A 122 -2.30 -24.65 -14.28
C SER A 122 -1.33 -23.92 -15.21
N GLY A 123 -0.05 -24.32 -15.15
CA GLY A 123 1.09 -23.65 -15.76
C GLY A 123 1.96 -22.95 -14.71
N GLN A 124 3.22 -22.67 -15.05
CA GLN A 124 4.14 -21.97 -14.15
C GLN A 124 3.71 -20.52 -13.99
N ARG A 125 3.46 -20.13 -12.74
CA ARG A 125 3.16 -18.75 -12.34
C ARG A 125 3.86 -18.42 -11.03
N ALA A 126 4.28 -17.17 -10.90
CA ALA A 126 4.81 -16.64 -9.65
C ALA A 126 4.16 -15.30 -9.33
N SER A 127 3.89 -15.08 -8.06
CA SER A 127 3.58 -13.77 -7.48
C SER A 127 4.73 -13.39 -6.57
N VAL A 128 5.31 -12.21 -6.79
CA VAL A 128 6.44 -11.72 -5.99
C VAL A 128 6.12 -10.33 -5.51
N THR A 129 6.20 -10.13 -4.19
CA THR A 129 6.07 -8.80 -3.57
C THR A 129 7.44 -8.34 -3.13
N ILE A 130 7.88 -7.19 -3.63
CA ILE A 130 9.15 -6.56 -3.24
C ILE A 130 8.89 -5.22 -2.56
N LYS A 131 9.75 -4.86 -1.62
CA LYS A 131 9.78 -3.54 -0.99
C LYS A 131 11.08 -2.85 -1.35
N VAL A 132 10.99 -1.67 -1.92
CA VAL A 132 12.13 -0.86 -2.37
C VAL A 132 11.99 0.57 -1.84
N PRO A 133 13.10 1.28 -1.59
CA PRO A 133 13.05 2.70 -1.25
C PRO A 133 12.29 3.54 -2.28
N ALA A 134 11.50 4.50 -1.80
CA ALA A 134 10.61 5.31 -2.64
C ALA A 134 11.35 6.21 -3.65
N GLN A 135 12.65 6.45 -3.47
CA GLN A 135 13.43 7.30 -4.38
C GLN A 135 13.82 6.58 -5.67
N ILE A 136 13.90 5.25 -5.63
CA ILE A 136 14.42 4.41 -6.71
C ILE A 136 13.36 3.47 -7.31
N TYR A 137 12.11 3.57 -6.85
CA TYR A 137 11.05 2.65 -7.27
C TYR A 137 10.85 2.65 -8.81
N LYS A 138 11.01 3.82 -9.46
CA LYS A 138 10.91 3.92 -10.93
C LYS A 138 11.98 3.10 -11.63
N GLU A 139 13.20 3.07 -11.08
CA GLU A 139 14.29 2.25 -11.59
C GLU A 139 14.00 0.77 -11.40
N ALA A 140 13.47 0.38 -10.24
CA ALA A 140 13.04 -0.99 -9.98
C ALA A 140 11.97 -1.45 -10.98
N VAL A 141 10.93 -0.64 -11.22
CA VAL A 141 9.88 -0.95 -12.20
C VAL A 141 10.46 -1.12 -13.59
N LYS A 142 11.36 -0.22 -14.00
CA LYS A 142 12.01 -0.27 -15.33
C LYS A 142 12.85 -1.54 -15.49
N GLU A 143 13.71 -1.86 -14.52
CA GLU A 143 14.55 -3.07 -14.58
C GLU A 143 13.71 -4.34 -14.61
N ILE A 144 12.69 -4.45 -13.76
CA ILE A 144 11.83 -5.64 -13.72
C ILE A 144 11.03 -5.77 -15.02
N SER A 145 10.51 -4.66 -15.56
CA SER A 145 9.78 -4.67 -16.83
C SER A 145 10.62 -5.15 -18.02
N SER A 146 11.95 -5.05 -17.93
CA SER A 146 12.87 -5.50 -18.98
C SER A 146 13.11 -7.01 -19.00
N LEU A 147 12.72 -7.74 -17.95
CA LEU A 147 12.89 -9.19 -17.85
C LEU A 147 11.91 -9.99 -18.73
N GLY A 148 10.86 -9.34 -19.23
CA GLY A 148 9.80 -10.00 -19.98
C GLY A 148 8.95 -9.03 -20.78
N ARG A 149 7.82 -9.54 -21.29
CA ARG A 149 6.81 -8.71 -21.92
C ARG A 149 5.87 -8.19 -20.85
N LEU A 150 5.77 -6.87 -20.74
CA LEU A 150 4.84 -6.19 -19.85
C LEU A 150 3.41 -6.28 -20.41
N ASP A 151 2.52 -6.96 -19.69
CA ASP A 151 1.12 -7.11 -20.09
C ASP A 151 0.22 -6.08 -19.40
N LYS A 152 0.51 -5.78 -18.13
CA LYS A 152 -0.24 -4.79 -17.34
C LYS A 152 0.69 -4.10 -16.35
N LEU A 153 0.51 -2.78 -16.22
CA LEU A 153 1.16 -1.95 -15.20
C LEU A 153 0.12 -1.01 -14.59
N GLN A 154 0.07 -0.99 -13.26
CA GLN A 154 -0.76 -0.06 -12.50
C GLN A 154 0.08 0.50 -11.35
N GLU A 155 0.08 1.82 -11.21
CA GLU A 155 0.85 2.55 -10.21
C GLU A 155 -0.09 3.45 -9.40
N ASN A 156 0.05 3.41 -8.07
CA ASN A 156 -0.66 4.27 -7.14
C ASN A 156 0.34 4.98 -6.24
N ALA A 157 0.25 6.31 -6.16
CA ALA A 157 1.04 7.12 -5.25
C ALA A 157 0.15 7.59 -4.09
N ILE A 158 0.65 7.46 -2.87
CA ILE A 158 -0.04 7.83 -1.64
C ILE A 158 0.85 8.82 -0.89
N ASP A 159 0.31 10.01 -0.60
CA ASP A 159 0.97 10.98 0.28
C ASP A 159 0.77 10.52 1.73
N VAL A 160 1.87 10.15 2.39
CA VAL A 160 1.92 9.68 3.78
C VAL A 160 2.58 10.70 4.71
N THR A 161 2.61 11.97 4.32
CA THR A 161 3.27 13.04 5.10
C THR A 161 2.65 13.17 6.49
N ASP A 162 1.33 13.19 6.60
CA ASP A 162 0.63 13.34 7.88
C ASP A 162 0.94 12.18 8.84
N GLN A 163 0.92 10.93 8.33
CA GLN A 163 1.20 9.74 9.15
C GLN A 163 2.67 9.72 9.58
N TRP A 164 3.59 10.20 8.73
CA TRP A 164 4.99 10.35 9.10
C TRP A 164 5.15 11.36 10.23
N VAL A 165 4.51 12.54 10.12
CA VAL A 165 4.63 13.62 11.13
C VAL A 165 4.09 13.17 12.48
N ASP A 166 2.94 12.50 12.49
CA ASP A 166 2.34 11.94 13.69
C ASP A 166 3.26 10.90 14.36
N LEU A 167 3.79 9.95 13.58
CA LEU A 167 4.68 8.92 14.10
C LEU A 167 5.94 9.51 14.74
N ASN A 168 6.51 10.55 14.14
CA ASN A 168 7.70 11.20 14.67
C ASN A 168 7.42 12.05 15.90
N ALA A 169 6.24 12.69 15.97
CA ALA A 169 5.81 13.35 17.19
C ALA A 169 5.72 12.35 18.35
N ARG A 170 5.11 11.18 18.11
CA ARG A 170 5.04 10.10 19.10
C ARG A 170 6.43 9.60 19.51
N LEU A 171 7.33 9.38 18.55
CA LEU A 171 8.69 8.93 18.83
C LEU A 171 9.46 9.95 19.69
N ARG A 172 9.35 11.25 19.38
CA ARG A 172 9.99 12.31 20.17
C ARG A 172 9.47 12.34 21.61
N ASN A 173 8.16 12.22 21.79
CA ASN A 173 7.56 12.22 23.13
C ASN A 173 8.03 11.02 23.95
N LEU A 174 8.12 9.83 23.33
CA LEU A 174 8.61 8.63 24.01
C LEU A 174 10.09 8.77 24.43
N LYS A 175 10.94 9.34 23.58
CA LYS A 175 12.35 9.59 23.91
C LYS A 175 12.50 10.63 25.02
N ALA A 176 11.71 11.69 25.00
CA ALA A 176 11.75 12.71 26.06
C ALA A 176 11.33 12.15 27.43
N GLU A 177 10.41 11.17 27.45
CA GLU A 177 10.04 10.46 28.68
C GLU A 177 11.17 9.52 29.15
N GLU A 178 11.82 8.81 28.23
CA GLU A 178 13.00 7.98 28.52
C GLU A 178 14.14 8.82 29.14
N ASP A 179 14.48 9.95 28.51
CA ASP A 179 15.56 10.84 28.97
C ASP A 179 15.29 11.45 30.36
N ARG A 180 14.01 11.56 30.76
CA ARG A 180 13.62 12.07 32.08
C ARG A 180 13.82 11.04 33.19
N LEU A 181 13.87 9.75 32.85
CA LEU A 181 13.98 8.64 33.80
C LEU A 181 15.43 8.18 34.04
N LEU A 182 16.40 8.76 33.32
CA LEU A 182 17.85 8.52 33.46
C LEU A 182 18.54 9.66 34.24
#